data_AF-A0A1H8AZ10-F1
#
_entry.id   AF-A0A1H8AZ10-F1
#
_cell.length_a   1.000
_cell.length_b   1.000
_cell.length_c   1.000
_cell.angle_alpha   90.00
_cell.angle_beta   90.00
_cell.angle_gamma   90.00
#
_symmetry.space_group_name_H-M   'P 1'
#
loop_
_entity.id
_entity.type
_entity.pdbx_description
1 polymer ?
#
loop_
_entity_poly.entity_id
_entity_poly.type
_entity_poly.pdbx_seq_one_letter_code
_entity_poly.pdbx_strand_id
1 'polypeptide(L)' 'MEFKTYPFNTLGNYFSADIMPTYNGKWIFCMHKDRITWEHPSGHIESGETLLEAAKRELYCQMN' A
#
# COMPACT_ATOMS: atom_id res chain seq x y z
N MET A 1 20.05 -4.04 -7.26
CA MET A 1 18.58 -3.86 -7.24
C MET A 1 18.31 -2.53 -7.94
N GLU A 2 17.55 -2.54 -9.02
CA GLU A 2 17.24 -1.35 -9.82
C GLU A 2 15.76 -1.01 -9.60
N PHE A 3 15.47 0.23 -9.20
CA PHE A 3 14.10 0.72 -9.04
C PHE A 3 13.72 1.54 -10.28
N LYS A 4 12.61 1.17 -10.92
CA LYS A 4 12.05 1.87 -12.08
C LYS A 4 10.68 2.42 -11.72
N THR A 5 10.44 3.67 -12.05
CA THR A 5 9.14 4.32 -11.90
C THR A 5 8.46 4.40 -13.25
N TYR A 6 7.16 4.11 -13.27
CA TYR A 6 6.33 4.16 -14.46
C TYR A 6 5.07 4.98 -14.16
N PRO A 7 4.50 5.69 -15.15
CA PRO A 7 3.18 6.27 -15.01
C PRO A 7 2.16 5.21 -14.57
N PHE A 8 1.12 5.65 -13.85
CA PHE A 8 0.06 4.78 -13.37
C PHE A 8 -0.51 3.90 -14.48
N ASN A 9 -0.74 2.62 -14.17
CA ASN A 9 -1.31 1.61 -15.07
C ASN A 9 -0.47 1.24 -16.31
N THR A 10 0.83 1.59 -16.36
CA THR A 10 1.70 1.24 -17.50
C THR A 10 1.92 -0.27 -17.65
N LEU A 11 1.94 -1.03 -16.55
CA LEU A 11 2.24 -2.48 -16.56
C LEU A 11 0.98 -3.35 -16.63
N GLY A 12 -0.20 -2.79 -16.38
CA GLY A 12 -1.51 -3.43 -16.49
C GLY A 12 -1.84 -4.47 -15.41
N ASN A 13 -0.91 -5.35 -15.08
CA ASN A 13 -1.11 -6.41 -14.08
C ASN A 13 -0.22 -6.18 -12.85
N TYR A 14 -0.86 -6.06 -11.70
CA TYR A 14 -0.23 -5.81 -10.40
C TYR A 14 -0.58 -6.95 -9.44
N PHE A 15 0.33 -7.30 -8.54
CA PHE A 15 0.12 -8.37 -7.55
C PHE A 15 -0.06 -7.84 -6.12
N SER A 16 0.38 -6.61 -5.86
CA SER A 16 0.28 -5.93 -4.58
C SER A 16 0.20 -4.42 -4.75
N ALA A 17 -0.28 -3.75 -3.71
CA ALA A 17 -0.24 -2.30 -3.55
C ALA A 17 0.57 -1.95 -2.30
N ASP A 18 1.34 -0.87 -2.37
CA ASP A 18 2.03 -0.26 -1.22
C ASP A 18 1.72 1.24 -1.24
N ILE A 19 1.41 1.81 -0.08
CA ILE A 19 0.93 3.18 0.07
C ILE A 19 1.86 3.90 1.03
N MET A 20 2.38 5.04 0.58
CA MET A 20 3.22 5.90 1.40
C MET A 20 2.47 7.22 1.67
N PRO A 21 1.48 7.23 2.59
CA PRO A 21 0.67 8.41 2.84
C PRO A 21 1.44 9.49 3.59
N THR A 22 1.19 10.75 3.22
CA THR A 22 1.65 11.92 3.97
C THR A 22 0.45 12.76 4.40
N TYR A 23 0.47 13.24 5.65
CA TYR A 23 -0.54 14.13 6.21
C TYR A 23 0.13 15.24 7.01
N ASN A 24 -0.18 16.50 6.68
CA ASN A 24 0.43 17.68 7.29
C ASN A 24 1.98 17.63 7.29
N GLY A 25 2.58 17.17 6.19
CA GLY A 25 4.04 17.07 6.05
C GLY A 25 4.68 15.93 6.85
N LYS A 26 3.88 15.04 7.46
CA LYS A 26 4.36 13.87 8.20
C LYS A 26 3.99 12.59 7.47
N TRP A 27 4.88 11.61 7.50
CA TRP A 27 4.60 10.26 7.01
C TRP A 27 3.67 9.54 7.97
N ILE A 28 2.69 8.84 7.43
CA ILE A 28 1.83 7.95 8.20
C ILE A 28 2.32 6.52 7.98
N PHE A 29 2.56 5.82 9.08
CA PHE A 29 2.94 4.40 9.11
C PHE A 29 1.90 3.62 9.92
N CYS A 30 1.83 2.32 9.68
CA CYS A 30 1.04 1.38 10.45
C CYS A 30 1.95 0.48 11.30
N MET A 31 1.44 0.04 12.46
CA MET A 31 2.10 -0.93 13.30
C MET A 31 1.10 -2.04 13.59
N HIS A 32 1.34 -3.22 13.01
CA HIS A 32 0.52 -4.38 13.28
C HIS A 32 0.62 -4.78 14.77
N LYS A 33 -0.48 -5.17 15.40
CA LYS A 33 -0.53 -5.50 16.84
C LYS A 33 0.47 -6.61 17.25
N ASP A 34 0.78 -7.50 16.30
CA ASP A 34 1.70 -8.62 16.48
C ASP A 34 3.15 -8.33 16.06
N ARG A 35 3.48 -7.09 15.65
CA ARG A 35 4.82 -6.69 15.18
C ARG A 35 5.29 -5.43 15.89
N ILE A 36 6.61 -5.30 16.03
CA ILE A 36 7.26 -4.12 16.64
C ILE A 36 7.84 -3.15 15.60
N THR A 37 7.59 -3.40 14.31
CA THR A 37 8.12 -2.62 13.20
C THR A 37 7.05 -1.73 12.61
N TRP A 38 7.39 -0.48 12.34
CA TRP A 38 6.57 0.42 11.52
C TRP A 38 6.70 0.04 10.06
N GLU A 39 5.56 -0.17 9.40
CA GLU A 39 5.50 -0.52 7.99
C GLU A 39 4.54 0.41 7.24
N HIS A 40 4.73 0.50 5.93
CA HIS A 40 3.75 1.14 5.07
C HIS A 40 2.55 0.20 4.88
N PRO A 41 1.32 0.74 4.83
CA PRO A 41 0.15 -0.03 4.43
C PRO A 41 0.38 -0.66 3.06
N SER A 42 0.51 -1.98 3.06
CA SER A 42 0.74 -2.76 1.85
C SER A 42 0.09 -4.13 1.93
N GLY A 43 -0.27 -4.67 0.77
CA GLY A 43 -0.88 -6.00 0.70
C GLY A 43 -1.17 -6.46 -0.72
N HIS A 44 -1.61 -7.71 -0.83
CA HIS A 44 -1.96 -8.33 -2.10
C HIS A 44 -3.29 -7.80 -2.63
N ILE A 45 -3.38 -7.71 -3.96
CA ILE A 45 -4.64 -7.44 -4.63
C ILE A 45 -5.46 -8.73 -4.63
N GLU A 46 -6.64 -8.71 -4.02
CA GLU A 46 -7.51 -9.88 -3.95
C GLU A 46 -8.28 -10.09 -5.27
N SER A 47 -8.83 -11.29 -5.45
CA SER A 47 -9.56 -11.64 -6.67
C SER A 47 -10.80 -10.76 -6.83
N GLY A 48 -10.84 -10.00 -7.94
CA GLY A 48 -11.93 -9.07 -8.25
C GLY A 48 -11.71 -7.65 -7.73
N GLU A 49 -10.63 -7.38 -7.00
CA GLU A 49 -10.24 -6.01 -6.64
C GLU A 49 -9.43 -5.33 -7.74
N THR A 50 -9.67 -4.04 -7.91
CA THR A 50 -8.74 -3.14 -8.60
C THR A 50 -7.56 -2.78 -7.70
N LEU A 51 -6.45 -2.35 -8.29
CA LEU A 51 -5.29 -1.82 -7.56
C LEU A 51 -5.68 -0.73 -6.54
N LEU A 52 -6.63 0.13 -6.90
CA LEU A 52 -7.09 1.22 -6.04
C LEU A 52 -7.98 0.72 -4.89
N GLU A 53 -8.80 -0.32 -5.12
CA GLU A 53 -9.62 -0.93 -4.07
C GLU A 53 -8.75 -1.65 -3.06
N ALA A 54 -7.77 -2.45 -3.52
CA ALA A 54 -6.80 -3.10 -2.66
C ALA A 54 -6.03 -2.06 -1.82
N ALA A 55 -5.55 -0.98 -2.44
CA ALA A 55 -4.89 0.10 -1.71
C ALA A 55 -5.80 0.72 -0.62
N LYS A 56 -7.05 1.05 -0.95
CA LYS A 56 -7.99 1.61 0.04
C LYS A 56 -8.26 0.64 1.19
N ARG A 57 -8.42 -0.66 0.89
CA ARG A 57 -8.63 -1.71 1.89
C ARG A 57 -7.44 -1.80 2.83
N GLU A 58 -6.21 -1.88 2.31
CA GLU A 58 -5.00 -1.96 3.13
C GLU A 58 -4.83 -0.72 4.02
N LEU A 59 -5.11 0.47 3.48
CA LEU A 59 -5.09 1.71 4.25
C LEU A 59 -6.07 1.66 5.44
N TYR A 60 -7.30 1.18 5.22
CA TYR A 60 -8.32 1.11 6.27
C TYR A 60 -8.07 -0.01 7.28
N CYS A 61 -7.71 -1.21 6.82
CA CYS A 61 -7.47 -2.36 7.67
C CYS A 61 -6.28 -2.18 8.61
N GLN A 62 -5.22 -1.49 8.17
CA GLN A 62 -3.99 -1.34 8.95
C GLN A 62 -3.97 -0.08 9.85
N MET A 63 -4.93 0.84 9.69
CA MET A 63 -5.05 2.05 10.52
C MET A 63 -6.08 1.95 11.66
N ASN A 64 -6.75 0.81 11.82
CA ASN A 64 -7.82 0.59 12.82
C ASN A 64 -7.40 -0.45 13.88
#